data_AF-A0A2N5YJQ2-F1
#
_entry.id   AF-A0A2N5YJQ2-F1
#
_cell.length_a   1.000
_cell.length_b   1.000
_cell.length_c   1.000
_cell.angle_alpha   90.00
_cell.angle_beta   90.00
_cell.angle_gamma   90.00
#
_symmetry.space_group_name_H-M   'P 1'
#
loop_
_entity.id
_entity.type
_entity.pdbx_description
1 polymer ?
#
loop_
_entity_poly.entity_id
_entity_poly.type
_entity_poly.pdbx_seq_one_letter_code
_entity_poly.pdbx_strand_id
1 'polypeptide(L)'
;YPNTNAFVNTDIYGAALSLLHDQKGIAAILGTGMNACLFDGKNIVKTIPSLGYIIGDEGSGSYFGKKLLNKIFTKDIDKTLIEKFHHRYQLSREDIIKNTYGKERANKFLASFCPFIHDNKLHSDLQTMLMEGFNGFYRKYISHISQNDSIYFTGSIAHYFKEELIESAECYGYKVMEVMKSPMDGLIKYHSI
;
A
#
# COMPACT_ATOMS: atom_id res chain seq x y z
N TYR A 1 17.52 24.64 27.69
CA TYR A 1 16.11 24.46 27.27
C TYR A 1 15.80 22.97 27.19
N PRO A 2 15.42 22.31 28.29
CA PRO A 2 15.14 20.88 28.27
C PRO A 2 13.64 20.62 28.02
N ASN A 3 13.33 19.45 27.46
CA ASN A 3 11.99 18.89 27.24
C ASN A 3 11.25 19.27 25.95
N THR A 4 11.93 19.16 24.80
CA THR A 4 11.22 18.71 23.60
C THR A 4 11.01 17.20 23.74
N ASN A 5 9.88 16.80 24.33
CA ASN A 5 9.29 15.50 24.06
C ASN A 5 9.01 15.46 22.55
N ALA A 6 10.01 15.02 21.77
CA ALA A 6 9.81 14.65 20.39
C ALA A 6 8.88 13.44 20.43
N PHE A 7 7.57 13.71 20.41
CA PHE A 7 6.57 12.70 20.11
C PHE A 7 7.00 12.11 18.77
N VAL A 8 7.57 10.91 18.81
CA VAL A 8 7.76 10.05 17.64
C VAL A 8 6.36 9.60 17.25
N ASN A 9 5.57 10.56 16.78
CA ASN A 9 4.32 10.32 16.10
C ASN A 9 4.71 9.59 14.83
N THR A 10 4.54 8.28 14.88
CA THR A 10 4.78 7.35 13.77
C THR A 10 4.14 7.89 12.50
N ASP A 11 4.70 7.61 11.31
CA ASP A 11 4.18 8.10 10.02
C ASP A 11 2.65 7.93 9.87
N ILE A 12 2.08 6.92 10.51
CA ILE A 12 0.64 6.65 10.55
C ILE A 12 -0.17 7.68 11.36
N TYR A 13 0.37 8.26 12.43
CA TYR A 13 -0.28 9.35 13.17
C TYR A 13 -0.33 10.63 12.34
N GLY A 14 0.78 10.97 11.67
CA GLY A 14 0.81 12.10 10.74
C GLY A 14 -0.17 11.93 9.59
N ALA A 15 -0.28 10.72 9.03
CA ALA A 15 -1.29 10.40 8.03
C ALA A 15 -2.73 10.51 8.58
N ALA A 16 -2.98 10.03 9.80
CA ALA A 16 -4.29 10.14 10.43
C ALA A 16 -4.71 11.61 10.60
N LEU A 17 -3.84 12.46 11.14
CA LEU A 17 -4.11 13.91 11.25
C LEU A 17 -4.36 14.57 9.90
N SER A 18 -3.57 14.21 8.89
CA SER A 18 -3.71 14.74 7.53
C SER A 18 -5.03 14.37 6.86
N LEU A 19 -5.53 13.15 7.09
CA LEU A 19 -6.66 12.58 6.38
C LEU A 19 -7.99 12.81 7.10
N LEU A 20 -7.96 12.68 8.43
CA LEU A 20 -9.16 12.67 9.26
C LEU A 20 -9.37 13.97 10.01
N HIS A 21 -8.31 14.78 10.19
CA HIS A 21 -8.36 15.97 11.04
C HIS A 21 -8.90 15.62 12.43
N ASP A 22 -10.07 16.13 12.81
CA ASP A 22 -10.72 15.84 14.09
C ASP A 22 -11.79 14.74 14.02
N GLN A 23 -11.89 14.02 12.89
CA GLN A 23 -12.90 12.98 12.66
C GLN A 23 -12.43 11.59 13.07
N LYS A 24 -13.38 10.77 13.52
CA LYS A 24 -13.16 9.35 13.74
C LYS A 24 -13.14 8.60 12.39
N GLY A 25 -12.19 7.69 12.23
CA GLY A 25 -12.15 6.81 11.06
C GLY A 25 -10.88 5.98 10.98
N ILE A 26 -10.78 5.19 9.91
CA ILE A 26 -9.58 4.41 9.62
C ILE A 26 -8.67 5.23 8.72
N ALA A 27 -7.43 5.45 9.14
CA ALA A 27 -6.37 5.98 8.28
C ALA A 27 -5.48 4.83 7.82
N ALA A 28 -5.24 4.75 6.51
CA ALA A 28 -4.41 3.72 5.91
C ALA A 28 -3.37 4.33 4.94
N ILE A 29 -2.14 3.83 5.02
CA ILE A 29 -1.05 4.17 4.12
C ILE A 29 -0.78 2.97 3.23
N LEU A 30 -0.88 3.12 1.91
CA LEU A 30 -0.43 2.13 0.93
C LEU A 30 0.62 2.74 0.00
N GLY A 31 1.88 2.42 0.25
CA GLY A 31 3.05 2.86 -0.52
C GLY A 31 3.98 1.68 -0.79
N THR A 32 5.29 1.85 -0.58
CA THR A 32 6.25 0.73 -0.65
C THR A 32 5.87 -0.40 0.31
N GLY A 33 5.48 -0.05 1.53
CA GLY A 33 4.85 -0.94 2.51
C GLY A 33 3.41 -0.50 2.78
N MET A 34 2.83 -1.02 3.87
CA MET A 34 1.50 -0.61 4.32
C MET A 34 1.48 -0.32 5.81
N ASN A 35 0.54 0.51 6.24
CA ASN A 35 0.22 0.70 7.65
C ASN A 35 -1.25 1.15 7.79
N ALA A 36 -1.91 0.83 8.89
CA ALA A 36 -3.29 1.26 9.13
C ALA A 36 -3.58 1.43 10.64
N CYS A 37 -4.46 2.38 10.95
CA CYS A 37 -4.94 2.62 12.30
C CYS A 37 -6.40 3.07 12.34
N LEU A 38 -7.06 2.84 13.48
CA LEU A 38 -8.28 3.52 13.87
C LEU A 38 -7.90 4.77 14.67
N PHE A 39 -8.43 5.90 14.25
CA PHE A 39 -8.23 7.20 14.89
C PHE A 39 -9.57 7.71 15.43
N ASP A 40 -9.59 8.27 16.65
CA ASP A 40 -10.80 8.78 17.30
C ASP A 40 -11.06 10.28 17.08
N GLY A 41 -10.24 10.93 16.25
CA GLY A 41 -10.23 12.38 16.08
C GLY A 41 -9.12 13.09 16.87
N LYS A 42 -8.41 12.37 17.75
CA LYS A 42 -7.28 12.93 18.51
C LYS A 42 -6.11 11.97 18.67
N ASN A 43 -6.41 10.69 18.91
CA ASN A 43 -5.47 9.64 19.21
C ASN A 43 -5.70 8.41 18.33
N ILE A 44 -4.63 7.63 18.15
CA ILE A 44 -4.76 6.29 17.59
C ILE A 44 -5.34 5.36 18.67
N VAL A 45 -6.51 4.81 18.40
CA VAL A 45 -7.21 3.86 19.28
C VAL A 45 -6.69 2.45 19.07
N LYS A 46 -6.40 2.12 17.81
CA LYS A 46 -6.01 0.76 17.41
C LYS A 46 -5.13 0.81 16.19
N THR A 47 -4.14 -0.06 16.13
CA THR A 47 -3.31 -0.27 14.94
C THR A 47 -3.06 -1.76 14.77
N ILE A 48 -2.80 -2.17 13.54
CA ILE A 48 -2.26 -3.50 13.25
C ILE A 48 -0.87 -3.29 12.69
N PRO A 49 0.18 -3.81 13.34
CA PRO A 49 1.53 -3.61 12.88
C PRO A 49 1.72 -4.32 11.53
N SER A 50 2.41 -3.64 10.62
CA SER A 50 3.00 -4.28 9.45
C SER A 50 4.02 -5.31 9.90
N LEU A 51 3.99 -6.49 9.29
CA LEU A 51 5.02 -7.53 9.44
C LEU A 51 6.13 -7.40 8.38
N GLY A 52 6.13 -6.29 7.64
CA GLY A 52 7.05 -5.98 6.55
C GLY A 52 6.86 -6.84 5.30
N TYR A 53 7.48 -6.40 4.21
CA TYR A 53 7.34 -6.99 2.88
C TYR A 53 7.66 -8.49 2.74
N ILE A 54 8.40 -9.06 3.69
CA ILE A 54 8.72 -10.50 3.69
C ILE A 54 7.49 -11.30 4.09
N ILE A 55 6.89 -10.96 5.25
CA ILE A 55 5.85 -11.76 5.91
C ILE A 55 4.45 -11.25 5.57
N GLY A 56 4.26 -9.93 5.49
CA GLY A 56 2.97 -9.29 5.27
C GLY A 56 3.00 -8.23 4.18
N ASP A 57 2.48 -7.05 4.51
CA ASP A 57 2.30 -5.91 3.63
C ASP A 57 1.39 -6.16 2.41
N GLU A 58 0.37 -7.01 2.55
CA GLU A 58 -0.66 -7.18 1.52
C GLU A 58 -1.22 -5.82 1.07
N GLY A 59 -1.39 -5.66 -0.25
CA GLY A 59 -1.83 -4.40 -0.85
C GLY A 59 -0.74 -3.33 -1.00
N SER A 60 0.49 -3.57 -0.53
CA SER A 60 1.62 -2.64 -0.74
C SER A 60 2.33 -2.86 -2.07
N GLY A 61 3.16 -1.89 -2.46
CA GLY A 61 3.95 -1.97 -3.68
C GLY A 61 5.00 -3.07 -3.63
N SER A 62 5.65 -3.28 -2.48
CA SER A 62 6.62 -4.37 -2.33
C SER A 62 5.95 -5.75 -2.42
N TYR A 63 4.71 -5.88 -1.91
CA TYR A 63 3.90 -7.09 -2.06
C TYR A 63 3.57 -7.36 -3.53
N PHE A 64 3.04 -6.37 -4.25
CA PHE A 64 2.69 -6.52 -5.66
C PHE A 64 3.91 -6.79 -6.54
N GLY A 65 5.02 -6.09 -6.30
CA GLY A 65 6.28 -6.35 -7.00
C GLY A 65 6.80 -7.78 -6.79
N LYS A 66 6.77 -8.27 -5.55
CA LYS A 66 7.14 -9.66 -5.21
C LYS A 66 6.25 -10.67 -5.96
N LYS A 67 4.93 -10.44 -5.98
CA LYS A 67 3.97 -11.29 -6.68
C LYS A 67 4.18 -11.29 -8.19
N LEU A 68 4.39 -10.11 -8.79
CA LEU A 68 4.70 -9.99 -10.21
C LEU A 68 5.96 -10.77 -10.57
N LEU A 69 7.07 -10.54 -9.86
CA LEU A 69 8.32 -11.25 -10.13
C LEU A 69 8.16 -12.76 -10.01
N ASN A 70 7.45 -13.24 -8.98
CA ASN A 70 7.17 -14.66 -8.85
C ASN A 70 6.46 -15.20 -10.09
N LYS A 71 5.35 -14.58 -10.50
CA LYS A 71 4.57 -15.00 -11.67
C LYS A 71 5.36 -14.96 -12.98
N ILE A 72 6.14 -13.91 -13.21
CA ILE A 72 6.98 -13.77 -14.42
C ILE A 72 7.99 -14.92 -14.50
N PHE A 73 8.71 -15.19 -13.41
CA PHE A 73 9.81 -16.16 -13.41
C PHE A 73 9.35 -17.62 -13.26
N THR A 74 8.14 -17.85 -12.74
CA THR A 74 7.49 -19.17 -12.78
C THR A 74 6.67 -19.39 -14.04
N LYS A 75 6.55 -18.38 -14.91
CA LYS A 75 5.71 -18.40 -16.12
C LYS A 75 4.22 -18.64 -15.81
N ASP A 76 3.76 -18.16 -14.65
CA ASP A 76 2.38 -18.25 -14.15
C ASP A 76 1.60 -16.95 -14.42
N ILE A 77 1.73 -16.47 -15.65
CA ILE A 77 1.08 -15.26 -16.18
C ILE A 77 1.16 -15.29 -17.70
N ASP A 78 0.28 -14.57 -18.38
CA ASP A 78 0.26 -14.49 -19.84
C ASP A 78 1.64 -14.16 -20.44
N LYS A 79 1.95 -14.85 -21.55
CA LYS A 79 3.26 -14.77 -22.21
C LYS A 79 3.56 -13.35 -22.71
N THR A 80 2.55 -12.59 -23.13
CA THR A 80 2.75 -11.21 -23.60
C THR A 80 3.22 -10.30 -22.48
N LEU A 81 2.79 -10.53 -21.23
CA LEU A 81 3.27 -9.80 -20.06
C LEU A 81 4.72 -10.17 -19.73
N ILE A 82 5.10 -11.44 -19.86
CA ILE A 82 6.48 -11.91 -19.68
C ILE A 82 7.40 -11.21 -20.69
N GLU A 83 7.03 -11.21 -21.97
CA GLU A 83 7.80 -10.59 -23.06
C GLU A 83 7.94 -9.07 -22.83
N LYS A 84 6.85 -8.38 -22.50
CA LYS A 84 6.87 -6.94 -22.15
C LYS A 84 7.77 -6.65 -20.94
N PHE A 85 7.72 -7.49 -19.91
CA PHE A 85 8.52 -7.32 -18.70
C PHE A 85 10.03 -7.43 -19.01
N HIS A 86 10.42 -8.49 -19.72
CA HIS A 86 11.83 -8.68 -20.09
C HIS A 86 12.34 -7.59 -21.04
N HIS A 87 11.51 -7.13 -21.97
CA HIS A 87 11.85 -6.01 -22.85
C HIS A 87 12.11 -4.72 -22.04
N ARG A 88 11.29 -4.44 -21.02
CA ARG A 88 11.41 -3.21 -20.20
C ARG A 88 12.59 -3.25 -19.23
N TYR A 89 12.80 -4.37 -18.55
CA TYR A 89 13.71 -4.41 -17.39
C TYR A 89 15.02 -5.16 -17.64
N GLN A 90 15.05 -6.08 -18.62
CA GLN A 90 16.25 -6.85 -18.98
C GLN A 90 16.95 -7.51 -17.77
N LEU A 91 16.19 -7.92 -16.76
CA LEU A 91 16.71 -8.52 -15.53
C LEU A 91 16.90 -10.03 -15.67
N SER A 92 18.04 -10.52 -15.19
CA SER A 92 18.29 -11.95 -15.00
C SER A 92 17.72 -12.45 -13.67
N ARG A 93 17.66 -13.78 -13.50
CA ARG A 93 17.29 -14.39 -12.21
C ARG A 93 18.30 -14.02 -11.12
N GLU A 94 19.58 -13.97 -11.49
CA GLU A 94 20.69 -13.60 -10.62
C GLU A 94 20.56 -12.16 -10.13
N ASP A 95 20.16 -11.23 -11.01
CA ASP A 95 19.91 -9.84 -10.63
C ASP A 95 18.80 -9.73 -9.60
N ILE A 96 17.71 -10.50 -9.78
CA ILE A 96 16.60 -10.49 -8.82
C ILE A 96 17.06 -10.98 -7.47
N ILE A 97 17.70 -12.16 -7.40
CA ILE A 97 18.18 -12.74 -6.14
C ILE A 97 19.14 -11.76 -5.43
N LYS A 98 20.07 -11.16 -6.19
CA LYS A 98 21.01 -10.17 -5.66
C LYS A 98 20.30 -8.94 -5.08
N ASN A 99 19.27 -8.44 -5.75
CA ASN A 99 18.55 -7.24 -5.30
C ASN A 99 17.50 -7.53 -4.21
N THR A 100 17.03 -8.76 -4.06
CA THR A 100 16.06 -9.14 -3.02
C THR A 100 16.71 -9.62 -1.72
N TYR A 101 17.83 -10.32 -1.79
CA TYR A 101 18.52 -10.88 -0.60
C TYR A 101 19.77 -10.11 -0.19
N GLY A 102 20.39 -9.36 -1.12
CA GLY A 102 21.72 -8.79 -0.92
C GLY A 102 21.77 -7.29 -0.62
N LYS A 103 20.64 -6.60 -0.44
CA LYS A 103 20.62 -5.12 -0.30
C LYS A 103 19.64 -4.63 0.76
N GLU A 104 20.03 -3.56 1.47
CA GLU A 104 19.22 -2.90 2.51
C GLU A 104 17.86 -2.36 2.04
N ARG A 105 17.64 -2.23 0.73
CA ARG A 105 16.43 -1.60 0.13
C ARG A 105 15.64 -2.53 -0.79
N ALA A 106 15.61 -3.82 -0.46
CA ALA A 106 14.88 -4.84 -1.23
C ALA A 106 13.38 -4.51 -1.40
N ASN A 107 12.72 -3.97 -0.39
CA ASN A 107 11.32 -3.53 -0.48
C ASN A 107 11.09 -2.45 -1.55
N LYS A 108 11.99 -1.46 -1.65
CA LYS A 108 11.93 -0.41 -2.68
C LYS A 108 12.21 -0.97 -4.06
N PHE A 109 13.16 -1.89 -4.18
CA PHE A 109 13.41 -2.61 -5.43
C PHE A 109 12.15 -3.34 -5.89
N LEU A 110 11.48 -4.09 -5.01
CA LEU A 110 10.22 -4.77 -5.34
C LEU A 110 9.13 -3.76 -5.74
N ALA A 111 8.93 -2.70 -4.98
CA ALA A 111 7.94 -1.68 -5.31
C ALA A 111 8.23 -0.93 -6.62
N SER A 112 9.47 -0.95 -7.12
CA SER A 112 9.84 -0.31 -8.39
C SER A 112 9.20 -0.97 -9.63
N PHE A 113 8.60 -2.15 -9.47
CA PHE A 113 7.85 -2.82 -10.53
C PHE A 113 6.37 -2.42 -10.61
N CYS A 114 5.84 -1.68 -9.62
CA CYS A 114 4.45 -1.19 -9.66
C CYS A 114 4.09 -0.36 -10.90
N PRO A 115 4.96 0.48 -11.47
CA PRO A 115 4.67 1.16 -12.74
C PRO A 115 4.34 0.19 -13.87
N PHE A 116 5.04 -0.94 -13.98
CA PHE A 116 4.71 -1.97 -14.99
C PHE A 116 3.32 -2.58 -14.76
N ILE A 117 2.96 -2.82 -13.49
CA ILE A 117 1.64 -3.34 -13.13
C ILE A 117 0.56 -2.33 -13.52
N HIS A 118 0.75 -1.06 -13.17
CA HIS A 118 -0.17 0.02 -13.52
C HIS A 118 -0.37 0.15 -15.03
N ASP A 119 0.73 0.18 -15.81
CA ASP A 119 0.69 0.34 -17.27
C ASP A 119 -0.03 -0.83 -17.98
N ASN A 120 -0.16 -1.98 -17.31
CA ASN A 120 -0.80 -3.17 -17.86
C ASN A 120 -2.03 -3.61 -17.03
N LYS A 121 -2.53 -2.76 -16.12
CA LYS A 121 -3.50 -3.16 -15.09
C LYS A 121 -4.81 -3.72 -15.64
N LEU A 122 -5.17 -3.41 -16.89
CA LEU A 122 -6.36 -3.94 -17.55
C LEU A 122 -6.25 -5.42 -17.97
N HIS A 123 -5.06 -6.01 -17.93
CA HIS A 123 -4.88 -7.43 -18.21
C HIS A 123 -5.47 -8.29 -17.08
N SER A 124 -6.22 -9.34 -17.41
CA SER A 124 -6.96 -10.18 -16.45
C SER A 124 -6.10 -10.74 -15.32
N ASP A 125 -4.89 -11.22 -15.64
CA ASP A 125 -3.97 -11.75 -14.64
C ASP A 125 -3.52 -10.70 -13.62
N LEU A 126 -3.34 -9.45 -14.06
CA LEU A 126 -2.93 -8.35 -13.18
C LEU A 126 -4.11 -7.81 -12.37
N GLN A 127 -5.32 -7.73 -12.96
CA GLN A 127 -6.56 -7.48 -12.22
C GLN A 127 -6.73 -8.50 -11.08
N THR A 128 -6.61 -9.80 -11.40
CA THR A 128 -6.74 -10.88 -10.41
C THR A 128 -5.71 -10.71 -9.29
N MET A 129 -4.44 -10.45 -9.63
CA MET A 129 -3.38 -10.23 -8.64
C MET A 129 -3.63 -8.99 -7.77
N LEU A 130 -4.11 -7.89 -8.35
CA LEU A 130 -4.44 -6.65 -7.62
C LEU A 130 -5.58 -6.91 -6.64
N MET A 131 -6.66 -7.52 -7.10
CA MET A 131 -7.82 -7.85 -6.26
C MET A 131 -7.47 -8.82 -5.15
N GLU A 132 -6.67 -9.86 -5.41
CA GLU A 132 -6.17 -10.75 -4.34
C GLU A 132 -5.38 -10.00 -3.27
N GLY A 133 -4.52 -9.06 -3.70
CA GLY A 133 -3.71 -8.25 -2.80
C GLY A 133 -4.56 -7.32 -1.92
N PHE A 134 -5.49 -6.58 -2.52
CA PHE A 134 -6.37 -5.67 -1.77
C PHE A 134 -7.38 -6.44 -0.90
N ASN A 135 -7.94 -7.55 -1.38
CA ASN A 135 -8.77 -8.42 -0.55
C ASN A 135 -7.97 -8.97 0.64
N GLY A 136 -6.69 -9.28 0.44
CA GLY A 136 -5.77 -9.64 1.52
C GLY A 136 -5.59 -8.51 2.53
N PHE A 137 -5.42 -7.27 2.05
CA PHE A 137 -5.32 -6.07 2.89
C PHE A 137 -6.59 -5.88 3.76
N TYR A 138 -7.78 -5.89 3.17
CA TYR A 138 -9.01 -5.71 3.94
C TYR A 138 -9.26 -6.86 4.91
N ARG A 139 -9.06 -8.10 4.48
CA ARG A 139 -9.31 -9.30 5.29
C ARG A 139 -8.38 -9.41 6.49
N LYS A 140 -7.10 -9.08 6.33
CA LYS A 140 -6.08 -9.29 7.38
C LYS A 140 -5.84 -8.07 8.25
N TYR A 141 -6.11 -6.86 7.74
CA TYR A 141 -5.80 -5.64 8.46
C TYR A 141 -7.07 -4.86 8.79
N ILE A 142 -7.81 -4.36 7.79
CA ILE A 142 -8.92 -3.44 8.05
C ILE A 142 -10.03 -4.08 8.90
N SER A 143 -10.44 -5.31 8.57
CA SER A 143 -11.47 -6.06 9.32
C SER A 143 -11.16 -6.24 10.80
N HIS A 144 -9.88 -6.31 11.15
CA HIS A 144 -9.41 -6.47 12.51
C HIS A 144 -9.23 -5.12 13.20
N ILE A 145 -9.21 -3.99 12.49
CA ILE A 145 -9.19 -2.63 13.04
C ILE A 145 -10.60 -2.19 13.43
N SER A 146 -11.52 -2.14 12.46
CA SER A 146 -12.94 -1.79 12.65
C SER A 146 -13.77 -2.27 11.45
N GLN A 147 -15.04 -2.59 11.68
CA GLN A 147 -15.99 -3.01 10.64
C GLN A 147 -16.93 -1.89 10.15
N ASN A 148 -17.12 -0.84 10.96
CA ASN A 148 -18.17 0.16 10.72
C ASN A 148 -17.64 1.57 10.42
N ASP A 149 -16.32 1.75 10.50
CA ASP A 149 -15.70 3.05 10.30
C ASP A 149 -15.30 3.28 8.84
N SER A 150 -15.45 4.52 8.38
CA SER A 150 -15.02 4.93 7.04
C SER A 150 -13.51 4.93 6.90
N ILE A 151 -13.01 4.69 5.69
CA ILE A 151 -11.58 4.56 5.42
C ILE A 151 -11.07 5.72 4.58
N TYR A 152 -9.91 6.22 4.98
CA TYR A 152 -9.16 7.25 4.30
C TYR A 152 -7.79 6.70 3.97
N PHE A 153 -7.36 6.89 2.73
CA PHE A 153 -6.08 6.39 2.26
C PHE A 153 -5.12 7.51 1.90
N THR A 154 -3.83 7.22 2.10
CA THR A 154 -2.75 7.98 1.49
C THR A 154 -1.67 7.05 0.94
N GLY A 155 -0.86 7.56 0.02
CA GLY A 155 0.28 6.85 -0.56
C GLY A 155 0.11 6.50 -2.02
N SER A 156 1.25 6.24 -2.67
CA SER A 156 1.31 6.07 -4.13
C SER A 156 0.50 4.88 -4.63
N ILE A 157 0.49 3.76 -3.90
CA ILE A 157 -0.25 2.56 -4.33
C ILE A 157 -1.74 2.77 -4.19
N ALA A 158 -2.20 3.38 -3.09
CA ALA A 158 -3.61 3.73 -2.95
C ALA A 158 -4.07 4.67 -4.08
N HIS A 159 -3.24 5.64 -4.45
CA HIS A 159 -3.58 6.61 -5.50
C HIS A 159 -3.63 5.99 -6.90
N TYR A 160 -2.59 5.26 -7.31
CA TYR A 160 -2.50 4.73 -8.68
C TYR A 160 -3.41 3.51 -8.94
N PHE A 161 -3.77 2.78 -7.89
CA PHE A 161 -4.67 1.63 -7.96
C PHE A 161 -5.98 1.91 -7.21
N LYS A 162 -6.43 3.17 -7.26
CA LYS A 162 -7.61 3.65 -6.52
C LYS A 162 -8.88 2.88 -6.89
N GLU A 163 -9.06 2.58 -8.16
CA GLU A 163 -10.25 1.89 -8.68
C GLU A 163 -10.35 0.49 -8.07
N GLU A 164 -9.28 -0.30 -8.20
CA GLU A 164 -9.19 -1.67 -7.68
C GLU A 164 -9.28 -1.71 -6.15
N LEU A 165 -8.68 -0.71 -5.48
CA LEU A 165 -8.75 -0.57 -4.03
C LEU A 165 -10.18 -0.29 -3.54
N ILE A 166 -10.93 0.57 -4.23
CA ILE A 166 -12.33 0.92 -3.89
C ILE A 166 -13.24 -0.27 -4.18
N GLU A 167 -13.11 -0.91 -5.35
CA GLU A 167 -13.88 -2.11 -5.70
C GLU A 167 -13.72 -3.21 -4.65
N SER A 168 -12.48 -3.45 -4.20
CA SER A 168 -12.20 -4.39 -3.12
C SER A 168 -12.81 -3.93 -1.80
N ALA A 169 -12.81 -2.62 -1.49
CA ALA A 169 -13.44 -2.10 -0.27
C ALA A 169 -14.96 -2.38 -0.24
N GLU A 170 -15.63 -2.14 -1.37
CA GLU A 170 -17.08 -2.34 -1.51
C GLU A 170 -17.46 -3.81 -1.31
N CYS A 171 -16.67 -4.74 -1.84
CA CYS A 171 -16.83 -6.18 -1.61
C CYS A 171 -16.76 -6.57 -0.12
N TYR A 172 -16.02 -5.80 0.69
CA TYR A 172 -15.89 -6.01 2.13
C TYR A 172 -16.82 -5.12 2.96
N GLY A 173 -17.71 -4.34 2.33
CA GLY A 173 -18.68 -3.47 3.00
C GLY A 173 -18.09 -2.17 3.55
N TYR A 174 -16.89 -1.77 3.12
CA TYR A 174 -16.26 -0.53 3.56
C TYR A 174 -16.56 0.64 2.64
N LYS A 175 -16.71 1.82 3.24
CA LYS A 175 -16.81 3.09 2.51
C LYS A 175 -15.46 3.78 2.50
N VAL A 176 -14.89 3.96 1.31
CA VAL A 176 -13.69 4.78 1.10
C VAL A 176 -14.09 6.22 0.88
N MET A 177 -13.64 7.12 1.75
CA MET A 177 -14.02 8.53 1.72
C MET A 177 -13.04 9.36 0.91
N GLU A 178 -11.74 9.12 1.08
CA GLU A 178 -10.70 9.87 0.39
C GLU A 178 -9.48 9.00 0.10
N VAL A 179 -8.81 9.33 -0.99
CA VAL A 179 -7.54 8.72 -1.39
C VAL A 179 -6.59 9.85 -1.83
N MET A 180 -5.64 10.19 -0.97
CA MET A 180 -4.60 11.18 -1.26
C MET A 180 -3.32 10.51 -1.78
N LYS A 181 -2.54 11.22 -2.61
CA LYS A 181 -1.27 10.69 -3.10
C LYS A 181 -0.15 10.77 -2.06
N SER A 182 -0.09 11.88 -1.33
CA SER A 182 0.91 12.13 -0.29
C SER A 182 0.23 12.64 1.00
N PRO A 183 0.69 12.24 2.20
CA PRO A 183 0.22 12.84 3.45
C PRO A 183 0.51 14.33 3.55
N MET A 184 1.53 14.84 2.85
CA MET A 184 1.85 16.27 2.88
C MET A 184 0.74 17.14 2.28
N ASP A 185 0.00 16.61 1.29
CA ASP A 185 -1.05 17.37 0.61
C ASP A 185 -2.22 17.71 1.56
N GLY A 186 -2.50 16.86 2.55
CA GLY A 186 -3.54 17.12 3.56
C GLY A 186 -3.03 17.88 4.79
N LEU A 187 -1.77 17.70 5.19
CA LEU A 187 -1.14 18.51 6.25
C LEU A 187 -1.08 20.00 5.89
N ILE A 188 -0.82 20.33 4.62
CA ILE A 188 -0.85 21.73 4.15
C ILE A 188 -2.25 22.32 4.34
N LYS A 189 -3.32 21.56 4.04
CA LYS A 189 -4.70 22.02 4.25
C LYS A 189 -5.03 22.23 5.74
N TYR A 190 -4.55 21.33 6.61
CA TYR A 190 -4.80 21.41 8.05
C TYR A 190 -4.17 22.64 8.72
N HIS A 191 -2.95 23.01 8.31
CA HIS A 191 -2.24 24.17 8.88
C HIS A 191 -2.53 25.50 8.18
N SER A 192 -3.37 25.51 7.15
CA SER A 192 -3.75 26.74 6.42
C SER A 192 -5.05 27.38 6.95
N ILE A 193 -5.55 26.93 8.11
CA ILE A 193 -6.74 27.47 8.79
C ILE A 193 -6.30 28.21 10.05
#